data_AF-A0A9E3ED04-F1
#
_entry.id   AF-A0A9E3ED04-F1
#
_cell.length_a   1.000
_cell.length_b   1.000
_cell.length_c   1.000
_cell.angle_alpha   90.00
_cell.angle_beta   90.00
_cell.angle_gamma   90.00
#
_symmetry.space_group_name_H-M   'P 1'
#
loop_
_entity.id
_entity.type
_entity.pdbx_description
1 polymer ?
#
loop_
_entity_poly.entity_id
_entity_poly.type
_entity_poly.pdbx_seq_one_letter_code
_entity_poly.pdbx_strand_id
1 'polypeptide(L)'
;MDDRRGGVRAGLAQAALLGLLSLTACGDAASDLSRLSSGEHGRVTAVRSGDVVALDSGLTVRLAGVEAPYEGAPGAAAARTDLAKRVSGRKVELLYGGARRDGRGRALAQLRLEDGTWVQGALLRDGVVEVRTYADNRAMAAAMLEDEARARIARRGLWGAGVFTVRLPREIGQGGRDGAQGFQIVEGRVIDVTRTARGTYLDFTSDHQGFAALVAAPAEPDFEAAGDPLPALKGQLIRLRGPVGWNQVMRIDHPEQVERLKAG
;
A
#
# COMPACT_ATOMS: atom_id res chain seq x y z
N MET A 1 4.50 89.68 -3.22
CA MET A 1 3.37 89.20 -2.42
C MET A 1 3.44 87.68 -2.45
N ASP A 2 4.08 87.07 -1.47
CA ASP A 2 3.44 86.58 -0.22
C ASP A 2 2.61 85.32 -0.55
N ASP A 3 2.71 84.17 0.10
CA ASP A 3 3.18 83.82 1.43
C ASP A 3 3.53 82.31 1.44
N ARG A 4 4.27 81.91 2.47
CA ARG A 4 4.75 80.59 2.83
C ARG A 4 3.64 79.59 3.18
N ARG A 5 4.07 78.33 3.30
CA ARG A 5 3.68 77.22 4.22
C ARG A 5 3.51 75.94 3.38
N GLY A 6 4.24 74.86 3.58
CA GLY A 6 4.64 74.22 4.84
C GLY A 6 3.87 72.91 4.94
N GLY A 7 4.54 71.76 4.81
CA GLY A 7 3.86 70.47 4.84
C GLY A 7 4.79 69.27 4.62
N VAL A 8 5.52 68.91 5.66
CA VAL A 8 6.28 67.65 5.78
C VAL A 8 5.30 66.49 5.96
N ARG A 9 5.49 65.38 5.23
CA ARG A 9 5.09 64.01 5.61
C ARG A 9 5.86 63.02 4.72
N ALA A 10 6.96 62.48 5.25
CA ALA A 10 7.01 61.18 5.93
C ALA A 10 7.08 60.02 4.91
N GLY A 11 8.30 59.53 4.70
CA GLY A 11 8.58 58.39 3.85
C GLY A 11 8.02 57.09 4.44
N LEU A 12 7.50 56.26 3.56
CA LEU A 12 7.19 54.86 3.85
C LEU A 12 8.15 54.02 3.00
N ALA A 13 9.18 53.50 3.67
CA ALA A 13 10.04 52.47 3.12
C ALA A 13 9.20 51.19 2.93
N GLN A 14 9.02 50.75 1.69
CA GLN A 14 8.46 49.44 1.39
C GLN A 14 9.50 48.37 1.75
N ALA A 15 9.36 47.79 2.93
CA ALA A 15 10.04 46.55 3.28
C ALA A 15 9.42 45.40 2.48
N ALA A 16 10.19 44.84 1.55
CA ALA A 16 9.84 43.63 0.82
C ALA A 16 9.79 42.44 1.80
N LEU A 17 8.61 41.89 2.04
CA LEU A 17 8.43 40.67 2.81
C LEU A 17 8.70 39.47 1.89
N LEU A 18 9.93 38.96 1.90
CA LEU A 18 10.26 37.64 1.34
C LEU A 18 9.60 36.58 2.22
N GLY A 19 8.39 36.15 1.84
CA GLY A 19 7.74 35.00 2.45
C GLY A 19 8.53 33.73 2.18
N LEU A 20 9.22 33.21 3.20
CA LEU A 20 9.69 31.83 3.19
C LEU A 20 8.47 30.90 3.14
N LEU A 21 8.20 30.32 1.97
CA LEU A 21 7.35 29.12 1.89
C LEU A 21 8.10 27.97 2.56
N SER A 22 7.83 27.77 3.84
CA SER A 22 8.16 26.53 4.53
C SER A 22 7.31 25.43 3.91
N LEU A 23 7.87 24.70 2.95
CA LEU A 23 7.39 23.39 2.55
C LEU A 23 7.56 22.47 3.77
N THR A 24 6.57 22.43 4.65
CA THR A 24 6.45 21.36 5.63
C THR A 24 6.28 20.06 4.86
N ALA A 25 7.37 19.29 4.78
CA ALA A 25 7.38 17.92 4.30
C ALA A 25 6.54 17.05 5.26
N CYS A 26 5.21 17.12 5.12
CA CYS A 26 4.32 16.10 5.63
C CYS A 26 4.45 14.88 4.73
N GLY A 27 5.52 14.12 4.93
CA GLY A 27 5.74 12.88 4.22
C GLY A 27 7.03 12.30 4.72
N ASP A 28 6.97 11.51 5.80
CA ASP A 28 7.97 10.48 6.11
C ASP A 28 7.66 9.64 7.36
N ALA A 29 6.70 10.02 8.20
CA ALA A 29 6.39 9.23 9.41
C ALA A 29 5.90 7.80 9.09
N ALA A 30 5.17 7.61 7.98
CA ALA A 30 4.67 6.30 7.58
C ALA A 30 5.79 5.40 7.01
N SER A 31 6.77 6.00 6.31
CA SER A 31 7.93 5.34 5.69
C SER A 31 9.12 5.20 6.65
N ASP A 32 8.99 5.69 7.88
CA ASP A 32 10.04 5.58 8.90
C ASP A 32 10.32 4.12 9.23
N LEU A 33 11.45 3.63 8.74
CA LEU A 33 11.95 2.29 8.99
C LEU A 33 12.51 2.12 10.41
N SER A 34 12.79 3.20 11.15
CA SER A 34 13.41 3.16 12.48
C SER A 34 12.52 2.52 13.55
N ARG A 35 11.20 2.53 13.34
CA ARG A 35 10.22 1.86 14.20
C ARG A 35 10.20 0.34 14.08
N LEU A 36 10.91 -0.22 13.10
CA LEU A 36 11.00 -1.66 12.90
C LEU A 36 12.12 -2.25 13.73
N SER A 37 11.96 -3.49 14.17
CA SER A 37 13.03 -4.20 14.86
C SER A 37 14.14 -4.56 13.87
N SER A 38 15.36 -4.10 14.15
CA SER A 38 16.55 -4.52 13.41
C SER A 38 16.81 -6.02 13.56
N GLY A 39 17.40 -6.60 12.52
CA GLY A 39 17.57 -8.04 12.36
C GLY A 39 18.88 -8.40 11.70
N GLU A 40 18.86 -9.52 10.97
CA GLU A 40 20.02 -10.04 10.28
C GLU A 40 20.50 -9.09 9.20
N HIS A 41 21.81 -9.13 8.96
CA HIS A 41 22.44 -8.48 7.82
C HIS A 41 23.00 -9.57 6.91
N GLY A 42 23.06 -9.30 5.61
CA GLY A 42 23.65 -10.25 4.67
C GLY A 42 23.81 -9.67 3.28
N ARG A 43 24.65 -10.32 2.47
CA ARG A 43 24.80 -9.98 1.06
C ARG A 43 23.78 -10.75 0.24
N VAL A 44 23.04 -10.08 -0.64
CA VAL A 44 22.13 -10.77 -1.56
C VAL A 44 22.95 -11.53 -2.62
N THR A 45 22.82 -12.86 -2.60
CA THR A 45 23.51 -13.77 -3.52
C THR A 45 22.64 -14.23 -4.68
N ALA A 46 21.31 -14.20 -4.51
CA ALA A 46 20.38 -14.52 -5.58
C ALA A 46 19.04 -13.78 -5.42
N VAL A 47 18.43 -13.44 -6.56
CA VAL A 47 17.03 -13.00 -6.64
C VAL A 47 16.21 -14.14 -7.25
N ARG A 48 15.30 -14.69 -6.43
CA ARG A 48 14.51 -15.89 -6.74
C ARG A 48 13.22 -15.54 -7.49
N SER A 49 12.56 -14.45 -7.13
CA SER A 49 11.38 -13.86 -7.80
C SER A 49 11.39 -12.33 -7.59
N GLY A 50 10.39 -11.61 -8.11
CA GLY A 50 10.27 -10.15 -7.93
C GLY A 50 10.06 -9.67 -6.48
N ASP A 51 9.86 -10.60 -5.54
CA ASP A 51 9.62 -10.34 -4.11
C ASP A 51 10.40 -11.30 -3.18
N VAL A 52 11.35 -12.10 -3.70
CA VAL A 52 12.12 -13.07 -2.89
C VAL A 52 13.60 -13.04 -3.24
N VAL A 53 14.44 -12.93 -2.21
CA VAL A 53 15.91 -12.95 -2.32
C VAL A 53 16.53 -14.02 -1.43
N ALA A 54 17.76 -14.42 -1.72
CA ALA A 54 18.58 -15.25 -0.84
C ALA A 54 19.84 -14.50 -0.43
N LEU A 55 20.22 -14.64 0.84
CA LEU A 55 21.44 -14.06 1.41
C LEU A 55 22.61 -15.05 1.36
N ASP A 56 23.82 -14.56 1.57
CA ASP A 56 25.06 -15.33 1.70
C ASP A 56 25.05 -16.31 2.89
N SER A 57 24.28 -16.03 3.93
CA SER A 57 24.00 -16.97 5.02
C SER A 57 23.13 -18.18 4.61
N GLY A 58 22.58 -18.19 3.39
CA GLY A 58 21.58 -19.16 2.94
C GLY A 58 20.14 -18.81 3.34
N LEU A 59 19.94 -17.78 4.17
CA LEU A 59 18.61 -17.31 4.55
C LEU A 59 17.85 -16.80 3.31
N THR A 60 16.65 -17.34 3.10
CA THR A 60 15.72 -16.84 2.08
C THR A 60 14.80 -15.80 2.71
N VAL A 61 14.64 -14.66 2.05
CA VAL A 61 13.83 -13.54 2.50
C VAL A 61 12.73 -13.28 1.49
N ARG A 62 11.48 -13.28 1.94
CA ARG A 62 10.35 -12.73 1.20
C ARG A 62 10.12 -11.30 1.66
N LEU A 63 10.01 -10.39 0.71
CA LEU A 63 9.75 -8.99 0.98
C LEU A 63 8.36 -8.87 1.63
N ALA A 64 8.31 -8.49 2.91
CA ALA A 64 7.04 -8.35 3.62
C ALA A 64 6.20 -7.22 2.99
N GLY A 65 4.88 -7.40 2.91
CA GLY A 65 3.92 -6.35 2.51
C GLY A 65 3.78 -6.13 1.00
N VAL A 66 4.57 -6.80 0.16
CA VAL A 66 4.49 -6.69 -1.31
C VAL A 66 4.42 -8.05 -1.98
N GLU A 67 3.79 -8.11 -3.15
CA GLU A 67 3.73 -9.30 -4.00
C GLU A 67 4.08 -8.91 -5.44
N ALA A 68 4.90 -9.74 -6.09
CA ALA A 68 5.20 -9.63 -7.51
C ALA A 68 4.35 -10.63 -8.29
N PRO A 69 4.12 -10.43 -9.60
CA PRO A 69 3.51 -11.46 -10.44
C PRO A 69 4.30 -12.77 -10.33
N TYR A 70 3.57 -13.90 -10.25
CA TYR A 70 4.18 -15.22 -10.13
C TYR A 70 4.99 -15.58 -11.38
N GLU A 71 5.95 -16.49 -11.24
CA GLU A 71 6.82 -16.90 -12.35
C GLU A 71 6.01 -17.38 -13.57
N GLY A 72 6.31 -16.83 -14.75
CA GLY A 72 5.58 -17.09 -15.99
C GLY A 72 4.35 -16.21 -16.23
N ALA A 73 3.89 -15.45 -15.22
CA ALA A 73 2.87 -14.43 -15.41
C ALA A 73 3.42 -13.19 -16.15
N PRO A 74 2.57 -12.43 -16.87
CA PRO A 74 2.94 -11.12 -17.37
C PRO A 74 3.56 -10.24 -16.27
N GLY A 75 4.69 -9.60 -16.56
CA GLY A 75 5.38 -8.71 -15.63
C GLY A 75 6.33 -9.37 -14.63
N ALA A 76 6.32 -10.70 -14.46
CA ALA A 76 7.17 -11.40 -13.49
C ALA A 76 8.67 -11.17 -13.74
N ALA A 77 9.10 -11.27 -15.00
CA ALA A 77 10.49 -11.02 -15.39
C ALA A 77 10.90 -9.55 -15.14
N ALA A 78 10.01 -8.60 -15.40
CA ALA A 78 10.27 -7.18 -15.17
C ALA A 78 10.45 -6.89 -13.68
N ALA A 79 9.57 -7.42 -12.82
CA ALA A 79 9.67 -7.28 -11.37
C ALA A 79 10.97 -7.91 -10.82
N ARG A 80 11.33 -9.10 -11.30
CA ARG A 80 12.58 -9.78 -10.92
C ARG A 80 13.81 -8.98 -11.33
N THR A 81 13.83 -8.45 -12.56
CA THR A 81 14.95 -7.63 -13.06
C THR A 81 15.09 -6.34 -12.27
N ASP A 82 13.99 -5.67 -11.92
CA ASP A 82 14.05 -4.44 -11.13
C ASP A 82 14.60 -4.69 -9.72
N LEU A 83 14.10 -5.72 -9.03
CA LEU A 83 14.64 -6.14 -7.74
C LEU A 83 16.14 -6.49 -7.86
N ALA A 84 16.51 -7.31 -8.86
CA ALA A 84 17.91 -7.70 -9.07
C ALA A 84 18.84 -6.51 -9.30
N LYS A 85 18.43 -5.53 -10.10
CA LYS A 85 19.18 -4.28 -10.34
C LYS A 85 19.44 -3.53 -9.03
N ARG A 86 18.50 -3.58 -8.09
CA ARG A 86 18.58 -2.85 -6.82
C ARG A 86 19.44 -3.54 -5.77
N VAL A 87 19.41 -4.87 -5.69
CA VAL A 87 19.97 -5.59 -4.53
C VAL A 87 21.09 -6.57 -4.84
N SER A 88 21.28 -7.02 -6.09
CA SER A 88 22.23 -8.11 -6.37
C SER A 88 23.66 -7.76 -5.96
N GLY A 89 24.28 -8.65 -5.17
CA GLY A 89 25.64 -8.45 -4.66
C GLY A 89 25.77 -7.37 -3.59
N ARG A 90 24.69 -6.66 -3.22
CA ARG A 90 24.71 -5.62 -2.18
C ARG A 90 24.39 -6.21 -0.81
N LYS A 91 24.84 -5.51 0.23
CA LYS A 91 24.47 -5.82 1.61
C LYS A 91 23.12 -5.18 1.94
N VAL A 92 22.30 -5.94 2.66
CA VAL A 92 20.99 -5.52 3.16
C VAL A 92 20.90 -5.80 4.64
N GLU A 93 20.11 -4.98 5.32
CA GLU A 93 19.60 -5.21 6.67
C GLU A 93 18.13 -5.64 6.58
N LEU A 94 17.78 -6.65 7.37
CA LEU A 94 16.41 -7.11 7.55
C LEU A 94 15.75 -6.34 8.70
N LEU A 95 14.58 -5.76 8.43
CA LEU A 95 13.80 -5.02 9.41
C LEU A 95 12.41 -5.66 9.57
N TYR A 96 12.00 -5.89 10.81
CA TYR A 96 10.78 -6.64 11.15
C TYR A 96 9.73 -5.77 11.85
N GLY A 97 8.50 -5.79 11.33
CA GLY A 97 7.35 -5.07 11.89
C GLY A 97 6.18 -5.96 12.31
N GLY A 98 6.41 -7.26 12.40
CA GLY A 98 5.38 -8.27 12.66
C GLY A 98 5.98 -9.67 12.65
N ALA A 99 5.24 -10.65 12.15
CA ALA A 99 5.72 -12.01 11.97
C ALA A 99 7.07 -12.02 11.23
N ARG A 100 8.08 -12.67 11.83
CA ARG A 100 9.45 -12.68 11.28
C ARG A 100 9.70 -13.79 10.28
N ARG A 101 8.88 -14.83 10.30
CA ARG A 101 9.04 -16.05 9.49
C ARG A 101 7.70 -16.50 8.94
N ASP A 102 7.71 -17.05 7.74
CA ASP A 102 6.57 -17.80 7.21
C ASP A 102 6.66 -19.28 7.54
N GLY A 103 5.61 -20.05 7.20
CA GLY A 103 5.56 -21.50 7.44
C GLY A 103 6.61 -22.32 6.68
N ARG A 104 7.39 -21.71 5.77
CA ARG A 104 8.51 -22.34 5.06
C ARG A 104 9.87 -21.92 5.64
N GLY A 105 9.88 -21.17 6.73
CA GLY A 105 11.08 -20.67 7.39
C GLY A 105 11.75 -19.49 6.68
N ARG A 106 11.12 -18.90 5.65
CA ARG A 106 11.66 -17.67 5.01
C ARG A 106 11.48 -16.49 5.93
N ALA A 107 12.44 -15.58 5.96
CA ALA A 107 12.28 -14.30 6.65
C ALA A 107 11.21 -13.45 5.95
N LEU A 108 10.35 -12.80 6.74
CA LEU A 108 9.36 -11.82 6.31
C LEU A 108 9.83 -10.43 6.75
N ALA A 109 10.57 -9.74 5.89
CA ALA A 109 11.28 -8.53 6.29
C ALA A 109 11.13 -7.39 5.28
N GLN A 110 11.22 -6.16 5.80
CA GLN A 110 11.60 -4.99 5.01
C GLN A 110 13.10 -5.04 4.76
N LEU A 111 13.55 -4.65 3.55
CA LEU A 111 14.98 -4.55 3.25
C LEU A 111 15.42 -3.10 3.23
N ARG A 112 16.48 -2.83 3.98
CA ARG A 112 17.23 -1.57 3.93
C ARG A 112 18.63 -1.81 3.38
N LEU A 113 19.02 -1.02 2.38
CA LEU A 113 20.38 -1.04 1.84
C LEU A 113 21.32 -0.18 2.71
N GLU A 114 22.63 -0.37 2.57
CA GLU A 114 23.64 0.40 3.33
C GLU A 114 23.55 1.92 3.09
N ASP A 115 23.01 2.35 1.94
CA ASP A 115 22.76 3.76 1.61
C ASP A 115 21.44 4.31 2.20
N GLY A 116 20.74 3.51 3.01
CA GLY A 116 19.46 3.85 3.62
C GLY A 116 18.24 3.58 2.74
N THR A 117 18.41 3.13 1.49
CA THR A 117 17.29 2.89 0.58
C THR A 117 16.38 1.77 1.11
N TRP A 118 15.09 2.08 1.24
CA TRP A 118 14.03 1.10 1.45
C TRP A 118 13.66 0.41 0.12
N VAL A 119 13.92 -0.88 0.02
CA VAL A 119 13.75 -1.62 -1.25
C VAL A 119 12.29 -1.72 -1.66
N GLN A 120 11.39 -2.13 -0.76
CA GLN A 120 9.96 -2.28 -1.08
C GLN A 120 9.32 -0.97 -1.55
N GLY A 121 9.57 0.14 -0.84
CA GLY A 121 9.06 1.45 -1.27
C GLY A 121 9.58 1.87 -2.65
N ALA A 122 10.82 1.50 -2.98
CA ALA A 122 11.36 1.77 -4.31
C ALA A 122 10.68 0.92 -5.41
N LEU A 123 10.42 -0.37 -5.16
CA LEU A 123 9.69 -1.24 -6.08
C LEU A 123 8.24 -0.76 -6.30
N LEU A 124 7.57 -0.34 -5.22
CA LEU A 124 6.21 0.19 -5.27
C LEU A 124 6.15 1.49 -6.08
N ARG A 125 7.08 2.43 -5.86
CA ARG A 125 7.15 3.69 -6.61
C ARG A 125 7.40 3.50 -8.11
N ASP A 126 8.06 2.40 -8.50
CA ASP A 126 8.27 2.01 -9.89
C ASP A 126 7.10 1.18 -10.45
N GLY A 127 6.17 0.75 -9.59
CA GLY A 127 4.97 0.02 -9.98
C GLY A 127 5.25 -1.40 -10.45
N VAL A 128 6.29 -2.06 -9.93
CA VAL A 128 6.68 -3.43 -10.32
C VAL A 128 6.22 -4.51 -9.34
N VAL A 129 5.63 -4.11 -8.21
CA VAL A 129 4.98 -4.97 -7.22
C VAL A 129 3.68 -4.32 -6.77
N GLU A 130 2.74 -5.11 -6.24
CA GLU A 130 1.53 -4.63 -5.59
C GLU A 130 1.59 -4.87 -4.07
N VAL A 131 0.85 -4.08 -3.31
CA VAL A 131 0.81 -4.15 -1.85
C VAL A 131 -0.13 -5.26 -1.43
N ARG A 132 0.42 -6.18 -0.65
CA ARG A 132 -0.32 -7.26 0.00
C ARG A 132 -0.07 -7.27 1.49
N THR A 133 -1.07 -6.85 2.24
CA THR A 133 -1.03 -6.76 3.68
C THR A 133 -1.46 -8.07 4.35
N TYR A 134 -0.97 -8.29 5.56
CA TYR A 134 -1.28 -9.46 6.39
C TYR A 134 -1.54 -8.99 7.82
N ALA A 135 -2.53 -9.58 8.50
CA ALA A 135 -2.94 -9.17 9.84
C ALA A 135 -1.80 -9.21 10.88
N ASP A 136 -0.83 -10.11 10.71
CA ASP A 136 0.33 -10.28 11.58
C ASP A 136 1.57 -9.48 11.12
N ASN A 137 1.48 -8.69 10.05
CA ASN A 137 2.59 -7.90 9.51
C ASN A 137 2.10 -6.60 8.83
N ARG A 138 1.63 -5.67 9.67
CA ARG A 138 0.92 -4.45 9.24
C ARG A 138 1.78 -3.19 9.25
N ALA A 139 2.95 -3.23 9.90
CA ALA A 139 3.69 -2.02 10.26
C ALA A 139 3.83 -1.04 9.09
N MET A 140 4.34 -1.46 7.93
CA MET A 140 4.62 -0.57 6.79
C MET A 140 3.44 -0.34 5.83
N ALA A 141 2.26 -0.89 6.11
CA ALA A 141 1.13 -0.89 5.17
C ALA A 141 0.75 0.52 4.69
N ALA A 142 0.62 1.51 5.59
CA ALA A 142 0.24 2.87 5.22
C ALA A 142 1.18 3.49 4.16
N ALA A 143 2.50 3.47 4.38
CA ALA A 143 3.48 4.00 3.42
C ALA A 143 3.48 3.23 2.10
N MET A 144 3.31 1.90 2.16
CA MET A 144 3.25 1.07 0.98
C MET A 144 2.03 1.41 0.11
N LEU A 145 0.85 1.56 0.74
CA LEU A 145 -0.39 1.93 0.06
C LEU A 145 -0.27 3.31 -0.60
N GLU A 146 0.39 4.26 0.06
CA GLU A 146 0.68 5.59 -0.51
C GLU A 146 1.62 5.52 -1.73
N ASP A 147 2.71 4.74 -1.65
CA ASP A 147 3.63 4.53 -2.77
C ASP A 147 2.94 3.86 -3.97
N GLU A 148 2.13 2.83 -3.70
CA GLU A 148 1.34 2.14 -4.73
C GLU A 148 0.30 3.07 -5.36
N ALA A 149 -0.42 3.85 -4.56
CA ALA A 149 -1.41 4.80 -5.06
C ALA A 149 -0.77 5.79 -6.03
N ARG A 150 0.41 6.33 -5.70
CA ARG A 150 1.16 7.22 -6.59
C ARG A 150 1.57 6.52 -7.88
N ALA A 151 2.08 5.30 -7.81
CA ALA A 151 2.48 4.53 -8.99
C ALA A 151 1.29 4.19 -9.90
N ARG A 152 0.15 3.81 -9.30
CA ARG A 152 -1.10 3.51 -10.00
C ARG A 152 -1.67 4.73 -10.71
N ILE A 153 -1.77 5.87 -10.03
CA ILE A 153 -2.23 7.15 -10.62
C ILE A 153 -1.32 7.56 -11.77
N ALA A 154 -0.01 7.45 -11.59
CA ALA A 154 0.98 7.77 -12.62
C ALA A 154 1.13 6.69 -13.70
N ARG A 155 0.35 5.60 -13.64
CA ARG A 155 0.42 4.45 -14.56
C ARG A 155 1.84 3.91 -14.75
N ARG A 156 2.61 3.79 -13.66
CA ARG A 156 4.00 3.31 -13.70
C ARG A 156 4.07 1.80 -13.78
N GLY A 157 5.10 1.30 -14.45
CA GLY A 157 5.41 -0.13 -14.51
C GLY A 157 4.22 -1.00 -14.91
N LEU A 158 3.93 -1.98 -14.07
CA LEU A 158 2.90 -2.99 -14.29
C LEU A 158 1.47 -2.44 -14.18
N TRP A 159 1.27 -1.29 -13.52
CA TRP A 159 0.00 -0.55 -13.56
C TRP A 159 -0.26 0.04 -14.94
N GLY A 160 0.76 0.61 -15.58
CA GLY A 160 0.65 1.18 -16.93
C GLY A 160 0.42 0.14 -18.01
N ALA A 161 1.01 -1.05 -17.81
CA ALA A 161 0.90 -2.21 -18.68
C ALA A 161 -0.40 -3.00 -18.50
N GLY A 162 -1.25 -2.65 -17.51
CA GLY A 162 -2.52 -3.34 -17.25
C GLY A 162 -2.36 -4.73 -16.61
N VAL A 163 -1.19 -5.04 -16.05
CA VAL A 163 -0.95 -6.30 -15.32
C VAL A 163 -1.63 -6.24 -13.95
N PHE A 164 -1.40 -5.16 -13.20
CA PHE A 164 -2.18 -4.85 -12.00
C PHE A 164 -3.41 -4.05 -12.40
N THR A 165 -4.58 -4.38 -11.85
CA THR A 165 -5.82 -3.66 -12.16
C THR A 165 -6.73 -3.54 -10.95
N VAL A 166 -7.40 -2.39 -10.85
CA VAL A 166 -8.53 -2.20 -9.93
C VAL A 166 -9.81 -2.60 -10.67
N ARG A 167 -10.56 -3.52 -10.09
CA ARG A 167 -11.83 -4.03 -10.62
C ARG A 167 -13.01 -3.31 -10.00
N LEU A 168 -14.13 -3.32 -10.72
CA LEU A 168 -15.43 -2.93 -10.19
C LEU A 168 -16.13 -4.16 -9.58
N PRO A 169 -17.00 -3.99 -8.57
CA PRO A 169 -17.73 -5.09 -7.93
C PRO A 169 -18.43 -6.02 -8.93
N ARG A 170 -19.04 -5.45 -9.97
CA ARG A 170 -19.76 -6.22 -11.02
C ARG A 170 -18.86 -7.07 -11.91
N GLU A 171 -17.55 -6.81 -11.93
CA GLU A 171 -16.57 -7.55 -12.75
C GLU A 171 -16.06 -8.79 -12.01
N ILE A 172 -16.26 -8.86 -10.71
CA ILE A 172 -15.93 -10.04 -9.91
C ILE A 172 -16.95 -11.14 -10.21
N GLY A 173 -16.47 -12.37 -10.42
CA GLY A 173 -17.31 -13.51 -10.78
C GLY A 173 -17.73 -13.57 -12.26
N GLN A 174 -17.48 -12.52 -13.06
CA GLN A 174 -17.63 -12.60 -14.51
C GLN A 174 -16.51 -13.49 -15.09
N GLY A 175 -16.87 -14.47 -15.93
CA GLY A 175 -15.91 -15.39 -16.57
C GLY A 175 -15.89 -16.82 -16.03
N GLY A 176 -16.77 -17.18 -15.08
CA GLY A 176 -16.89 -18.57 -14.61
C GLY A 176 -15.62 -19.06 -13.90
N ARG A 177 -15.09 -20.23 -14.30
CA ARG A 177 -13.84 -20.78 -13.71
C ARG A 177 -12.60 -19.92 -13.99
N ASP A 178 -12.66 -19.06 -15.01
CA ASP A 178 -11.60 -18.12 -15.40
C ASP A 178 -11.86 -16.70 -14.87
N GLY A 179 -12.97 -16.51 -14.14
CA GLY A 179 -13.27 -15.23 -13.49
C GLY A 179 -12.24 -14.87 -12.42
N ALA A 180 -12.19 -13.60 -12.04
CA ALA A 180 -11.23 -12.98 -11.12
C ALA A 180 -11.13 -13.68 -9.73
N GLN A 181 -10.50 -14.85 -9.70
CA GLN A 181 -10.18 -15.63 -8.52
C GLN A 181 -8.80 -15.21 -8.00
N GLY A 182 -8.54 -15.45 -6.72
CA GLY A 182 -7.28 -15.09 -6.09
C GLY A 182 -7.27 -13.64 -5.60
N PHE A 183 -6.08 -13.05 -5.48
CA PHE A 183 -5.93 -11.69 -4.96
C PHE A 183 -6.50 -10.67 -5.94
N GLN A 184 -7.40 -9.82 -5.46
CA GLN A 184 -8.05 -8.77 -6.25
C GLN A 184 -7.98 -7.44 -5.51
N ILE A 185 -8.00 -6.36 -6.27
CA ILE A 185 -8.22 -5.01 -5.78
C ILE A 185 -9.55 -4.54 -6.37
N VAL A 186 -10.51 -4.20 -5.52
CA VAL A 186 -11.88 -3.87 -5.92
C VAL A 186 -12.25 -2.49 -5.40
N GLU A 187 -12.77 -1.63 -6.26
CA GLU A 187 -13.23 -0.29 -5.89
C GLU A 187 -14.72 -0.14 -6.12
N GLY A 188 -15.46 0.23 -5.07
CA GLY A 188 -16.91 0.34 -5.13
C GLY A 188 -17.50 1.12 -3.98
N ARG A 189 -18.75 1.57 -4.16
CA ARG A 189 -19.53 2.19 -3.09
C ARG A 189 -20.20 1.10 -2.27
N VAL A 190 -20.00 1.12 -0.96
CA VAL A 190 -20.72 0.22 -0.05
C VAL A 190 -22.19 0.64 -0.01
N ILE A 191 -23.10 -0.22 -0.44
CA ILE A 191 -24.54 0.07 -0.45
C ILE A 191 -25.20 -0.34 0.87
N ASP A 192 -24.67 -1.38 1.53
CA ASP A 192 -25.18 -1.84 2.80
C ASP A 192 -24.09 -2.46 3.68
N VAL A 193 -24.35 -2.46 4.99
CA VAL A 193 -23.47 -3.02 6.02
C VAL A 193 -24.29 -3.90 6.94
N THR A 194 -24.07 -5.20 6.89
CA THR A 194 -24.91 -6.20 7.58
C THR A 194 -24.08 -7.02 8.57
N ARG A 195 -24.39 -6.90 9.86
CA ARG A 195 -23.75 -7.70 10.91
C ARG A 195 -24.39 -9.08 11.01
N THR A 196 -23.56 -10.12 11.09
CA THR A 196 -23.98 -11.52 11.24
C THR A 196 -23.14 -12.23 12.30
N ALA A 197 -23.46 -13.49 12.62
CA ALA A 197 -22.63 -14.31 13.51
C ALA A 197 -21.22 -14.59 12.96
N ARG A 198 -20.99 -14.45 11.65
CA ARG A 198 -19.69 -14.68 11.00
C ARG A 198 -18.80 -13.43 10.98
N GLY A 199 -19.37 -12.26 11.28
CA GLY A 199 -18.76 -10.95 11.09
C GLY A 199 -19.68 -10.03 10.30
N THR A 200 -19.12 -8.97 9.75
CA THR A 200 -19.87 -7.90 9.09
C THR A 200 -19.65 -7.93 7.58
N TYR A 201 -20.74 -8.03 6.82
CA TYR A 201 -20.74 -7.91 5.38
C TYR A 201 -20.77 -6.44 4.95
N LEU A 202 -19.96 -6.12 3.95
CA LEU A 202 -20.02 -4.89 3.17
C LEU A 202 -20.51 -5.28 1.78
N ASP A 203 -21.72 -4.87 1.45
CA ASP A 203 -22.36 -5.22 0.18
C ASP A 203 -22.17 -4.09 -0.84
N PHE A 204 -21.88 -4.46 -2.09
CA PHE A 204 -21.61 -3.51 -3.18
C PHE A 204 -22.60 -3.60 -4.34
N THR A 205 -23.50 -4.58 -4.29
CA THR A 205 -24.51 -4.86 -5.31
C THR A 205 -25.86 -5.11 -4.65
N SER A 206 -26.95 -4.66 -5.28
CA SER A 206 -28.31 -4.96 -4.80
C SER A 206 -28.66 -6.44 -4.96
N ASP A 207 -27.96 -7.15 -5.84
CA ASP A 207 -28.02 -8.61 -5.95
C ASP A 207 -27.21 -9.25 -4.82
N HIS A 208 -27.86 -10.09 -4.01
CA HIS A 208 -27.24 -10.84 -2.92
C HIS A 208 -26.23 -11.90 -3.38
N GLN A 209 -26.20 -12.23 -4.69
CA GLN A 209 -25.19 -13.12 -5.28
C GLN A 209 -23.98 -12.38 -5.85
N GLY A 210 -23.99 -11.04 -5.83
CA GLY A 210 -22.88 -10.24 -6.31
C GLY A 210 -21.73 -10.13 -5.30
N PHE A 211 -20.70 -9.37 -5.69
CA PHE A 211 -19.53 -9.15 -4.86
C PHE A 211 -19.86 -8.53 -3.50
N ALA A 212 -19.29 -9.12 -2.45
CA ALA A 212 -19.32 -8.61 -1.10
C ALA A 212 -17.95 -8.77 -0.42
N ALA A 213 -17.73 -8.02 0.65
CA ALA A 213 -16.61 -8.24 1.55
C ALA A 213 -17.11 -8.68 2.91
N LEU A 214 -16.48 -9.69 3.50
CA LEU A 214 -16.76 -10.15 4.86
C LEU A 214 -15.60 -9.75 5.76
N VAL A 215 -15.85 -8.75 6.62
CA VAL A 215 -14.97 -8.45 7.75
C VAL A 215 -15.20 -9.50 8.83
N ALA A 216 -14.19 -10.32 9.07
CA ALA A 216 -14.28 -11.41 10.04
C ALA A 216 -14.50 -10.84 11.45
N ALA A 217 -15.38 -11.47 12.25
CA ALA A 217 -15.71 -11.00 13.59
C ALA A 217 -14.49 -10.68 14.48
N PRO A 218 -13.39 -11.47 14.48
CA PRO A 218 -12.19 -11.14 15.26
C PRO A 218 -11.46 -9.87 14.84
N ALA A 219 -11.67 -9.39 13.61
CA ALA A 219 -11.01 -8.20 13.08
C ALA A 219 -11.80 -6.91 13.34
N GLU A 220 -13.10 -7.00 13.67
CA GLU A 220 -13.95 -5.81 13.88
C GLU A 220 -13.37 -4.82 14.92
N PRO A 221 -12.79 -5.25 16.06
CA PRO A 221 -12.20 -4.32 17.03
C PRO A 221 -11.05 -3.47 16.46
N ASP A 222 -10.29 -4.00 15.49
CA ASP A 222 -9.18 -3.27 14.89
C ASP A 222 -9.67 -2.13 14.00
N PHE A 223 -10.86 -2.26 13.39
CA PHE A 223 -11.49 -1.18 12.62
C PHE A 223 -11.94 -0.04 13.53
N GLU A 224 -12.53 -0.36 14.69
CA GLU A 224 -12.86 0.63 15.71
C GLU A 224 -11.61 1.36 16.22
N ALA A 225 -10.55 0.60 16.55
CA ALA A 225 -9.29 1.15 17.03
C ALA A 225 -8.56 2.03 15.98
N ALA A 226 -8.73 1.71 14.70
CA ALA A 226 -8.22 2.51 13.58
C ALA A 226 -9.05 3.79 13.33
N GLY A 227 -10.16 3.99 14.03
CA GLY A 227 -11.06 5.12 13.81
C GLY A 227 -11.98 4.97 12.59
N ASP A 228 -12.10 3.75 12.06
CA ASP A 228 -12.87 3.42 10.88
C ASP A 228 -13.97 2.38 11.20
N PRO A 229 -14.93 2.68 12.09
CA PRO A 229 -15.99 1.76 12.46
C PRO A 229 -16.77 1.28 11.22
N LEU A 230 -17.05 -0.02 11.16
CA LEU A 230 -17.67 -0.64 9.98
C LEU A 230 -19.01 -0.03 9.55
N PRO A 231 -19.93 0.35 10.46
CA PRO A 231 -21.16 1.03 10.06
C PRO A 231 -20.93 2.34 9.30
N ALA A 232 -19.83 3.05 9.57
CA ALA A 232 -19.50 4.31 8.89
C ALA A 232 -19.02 4.10 7.45
N LEU A 233 -18.77 2.86 7.02
CA LEU A 233 -18.44 2.54 5.63
C LEU A 233 -19.68 2.58 4.73
N LYS A 234 -20.90 2.50 5.26
CA LYS A 234 -22.13 2.56 4.46
C LYS A 234 -22.18 3.85 3.65
N GLY A 235 -22.41 3.72 2.35
CA GLY A 235 -22.44 4.83 1.41
C GLY A 235 -21.07 5.37 1.02
N GLN A 236 -19.96 4.89 1.59
CA GLN A 236 -18.61 5.35 1.23
C GLN A 236 -18.11 4.68 -0.04
N LEU A 237 -17.34 5.41 -0.84
CA LEU A 237 -16.52 4.83 -1.91
C LEU A 237 -15.22 4.31 -1.28
N ILE A 238 -14.98 3.01 -1.39
CA ILE A 238 -13.80 2.37 -0.81
C ILE A 238 -13.08 1.51 -1.84
N ARG A 239 -11.79 1.28 -1.59
CA ARG A 239 -10.99 0.26 -2.28
C ARG A 239 -10.66 -0.85 -1.30
N LEU A 240 -10.91 -2.07 -1.72
CA LEU A 240 -10.64 -3.29 -0.99
C LEU A 240 -9.53 -4.07 -1.68
N ARG A 241 -8.72 -4.78 -0.91
CA ARG A 241 -7.71 -5.71 -1.43
C ARG A 241 -7.72 -7.03 -0.67
N GLY A 242 -7.64 -8.14 -1.39
CA GLY A 242 -7.63 -9.45 -0.75
C GLY A 242 -8.01 -10.59 -1.67
N PRO A 243 -7.88 -11.84 -1.18
CA PRO A 243 -8.34 -13.01 -1.91
C PRO A 243 -9.86 -13.00 -2.03
N VAL A 244 -10.36 -13.22 -3.24
CA VAL A 244 -11.79 -13.43 -3.52
C VAL A 244 -12.07 -14.91 -3.64
N GLY A 245 -13.03 -15.39 -2.86
CA GLY A 245 -13.52 -16.76 -2.90
C GLY A 245 -14.45 -17.03 -4.08
N TRP A 246 -14.80 -18.30 -4.29
CA TRP A 246 -15.66 -18.73 -5.40
C TRP A 246 -17.09 -18.21 -5.27
N ASN A 247 -17.49 -17.86 -4.05
CA ASN A 247 -18.74 -17.18 -3.72
C ASN A 247 -18.69 -15.67 -3.92
N GLN A 248 -17.65 -15.14 -4.58
CA GLN A 248 -17.43 -13.70 -4.82
C GLN A 248 -17.26 -12.88 -3.53
N VAL A 249 -16.99 -13.54 -2.40
CA VAL A 249 -16.73 -12.86 -1.14
C VAL A 249 -15.23 -12.65 -0.95
N MET A 250 -14.83 -11.40 -0.75
CA MET A 250 -13.49 -11.06 -0.27
C MET A 250 -13.45 -11.15 1.25
N ARG A 251 -12.51 -11.91 1.81
CA ARG A 251 -12.32 -11.94 3.26
C ARG A 251 -11.42 -10.81 3.71
N ILE A 252 -11.88 -10.05 4.71
CA ILE A 252 -11.16 -8.95 5.33
C ILE A 252 -10.86 -9.33 6.79
N ASP A 253 -9.59 -9.31 7.17
CA ASP A 253 -9.14 -9.67 8.51
C ASP A 253 -8.25 -8.63 9.19
N HIS A 254 -8.04 -7.49 8.55
CA HIS A 254 -7.42 -6.31 9.15
C HIS A 254 -7.81 -5.02 8.36
N PRO A 255 -7.77 -3.85 9.01
CA PRO A 255 -8.14 -2.56 8.42
C PRO A 255 -7.41 -2.18 7.14
N GLU A 256 -6.12 -2.49 6.99
CA GLU A 256 -5.30 -2.01 5.86
C GLU A 256 -5.63 -2.69 4.53
N GLN A 257 -6.57 -3.65 4.54
CA GLN A 257 -7.21 -4.13 3.32
C GLN A 257 -8.27 -3.17 2.78
N VAL A 258 -8.65 -2.14 3.54
CA VAL A 258 -9.73 -1.21 3.22
C VAL A 258 -9.19 0.22 3.18
N GLU A 259 -9.26 0.86 2.02
CA GLU A 259 -8.92 2.27 1.83
C GLU A 259 -10.21 3.07 1.59
N ARG A 260 -10.46 4.08 2.42
CA ARG A 260 -11.51 5.07 2.13
C ARG A 260 -11.02 6.01 1.04
N LEU A 261 -11.79 6.15 -0.03
CA LEU A 261 -11.46 7.06 -1.12
C LEU A 261 -12.18 8.38 -0.86
N LYS A 262 -11.40 9.47 -0.80
CA LYS A 262 -11.99 10.81 -0.73
C LYS A 262 -12.82 11.03 -2.00
N ALA A 263 -14.02 11.58 -1.85
CA ALA A 263 -14.73 12.14 -2.99
C ALA A 263 -13.82 13.25 -3.56
N GLY A 264 -13.43 13.08 -4.83
CA GLY A 264 -12.70 14.11 -5.57
C GLY A 264 -13.57 15.33 -5.85
#